data_AF-A0A5L8WEI8-F1
#
_entry.id   AF-A0A5L8WEI8-F1
#
_cell.length_a   1.000
_cell.length_b   1.000
_cell.length_c   1.000
_cell.angle_alpha   90.00
_cell.angle_beta   90.00
_cell.angle_gamma   90.00
#
_symmetry.space_group_name_H-M   'P 1'
#
loop_
_entity.id
_entity.type
_entity.pdbx_description
1 polymer ?
#
loop_
_entity_poly.entity_id
_entity_poly.type
_entity_poly.pdbx_seq_one_letter_code
_entity_poly.pdbx_strand_id
1 'polypeptide(L)'
;MTYTILPPNQFLDDYVLNVQLHQLANISKNAYKFWKNVQAARYQGTRVIFLNKKSVLKKHQHLIQKCENLSGYVLASAFCSFTTLAPSHLVEKNNSQIYKILDIKEICGVKFVNLKAFYDLLKLDYNYNIYIEKCHFFSPTPLEKRIKITESMCVGYY
;
A
#
# COMPACT_ATOMS: atom_id res chain seq x y z
N MET A 1 -3.46 10.13 21.85
CA MET A 1 -3.53 9.62 20.47
C MET A 1 -2.11 9.40 20.01
N THR A 2 -1.80 8.21 19.49
CA THR A 2 -0.48 7.96 18.91
C THR A 2 -0.60 8.09 17.39
N TYR A 3 0.36 8.78 16.78
CA TYR A 3 0.40 8.99 15.34
C TYR A 3 1.70 8.45 14.77
N THR A 4 1.61 7.55 13.80
CA THR A 4 2.78 6.85 13.25
C THR A 4 2.91 7.09 11.75
N ILE A 5 4.13 7.30 11.28
CA ILE A 5 4.44 7.24 9.85
C ILE A 5 4.82 5.80 9.52
N LEU A 6 4.06 5.17 8.64
CA LEU A 6 4.30 3.81 8.16
C LEU A 6 5.49 3.82 7.18
N PRO A 7 6.45 2.89 7.32
CA PRO A 7 7.37 2.53 6.27
C PRO A 7 6.60 2.16 4.99
N PRO A 8 7.15 2.44 3.80
CA PRO A 8 6.38 2.33 2.57
C PRO A 8 6.07 0.88 2.16
N ASN A 9 6.82 -0.10 2.69
CA ASN A 9 6.59 -1.53 2.53
C ASN A 9 5.76 -2.15 3.66
N GLN A 10 5.38 -1.41 4.70
CA GLN A 10 4.57 -1.95 5.80
C GLN A 10 3.15 -2.24 5.30
N PHE A 11 2.72 -3.50 5.40
CA PHE A 11 1.37 -3.93 5.06
C PHE A 11 0.32 -3.38 6.05
N LEU A 12 -0.91 -3.25 5.56
CA LEU A 12 -2.04 -2.68 6.30
C LEU A 12 -2.90 -3.72 7.03
N ASP A 13 -2.33 -4.88 7.34
CA ASP A 13 -3.01 -6.04 7.94
C ASP A 13 -3.81 -5.69 9.20
N ASP A 14 -3.22 -4.90 10.09
CA ASP A 14 -3.81 -4.48 11.35
C ASP A 14 -4.60 -3.17 11.28
N TYR A 15 -4.83 -2.65 10.08
CA TYR A 15 -5.40 -1.32 9.88
C TYR A 15 -6.74 -1.34 9.13
N VAL A 16 -7.55 -0.31 9.37
CA VAL A 16 -8.72 0.02 8.56
C VAL A 16 -8.57 1.41 7.97
N LEU A 17 -9.13 1.60 6.78
CA LEU A 17 -9.16 2.90 6.11
C LEU A 17 -10.16 3.83 6.82
N ASN A 18 -9.68 4.95 7.37
CA ASN A 18 -10.54 5.88 8.14
C ASN A 18 -11.71 6.42 7.29
N VAL A 19 -11.49 6.70 5.99
CA VAL A 19 -12.58 7.20 5.12
C VAL A 19 -13.74 6.22 5.04
N GLN A 20 -13.46 4.93 4.96
CA GLN A 20 -14.48 3.89 4.96
C GLN A 20 -15.15 3.75 6.33
N LEU A 21 -14.35 3.70 7.41
CA LEU A 21 -14.89 3.53 8.76
C LEU A 21 -15.80 4.68 9.17
N HIS A 22 -15.42 5.93 8.93
CA HIS A 22 -16.23 7.06 9.36
C HIS A 22 -17.55 7.17 8.56
N GLN A 23 -17.55 6.75 7.29
CA GLN A 23 -18.76 6.67 6.47
C GLN A 23 -19.70 5.60 7.03
N LEU A 24 -19.19 4.40 7.33
CA LEU A 24 -19.97 3.32 7.94
C LEU A 24 -20.50 3.67 9.33
N ALA A 25 -19.73 4.41 10.12
CA ALA A 25 -20.10 4.83 11.46
C ALA A 25 -21.00 6.08 11.49
N ASN A 26 -21.22 6.73 10.34
CA ASN A 26 -21.89 8.03 10.22
C ASN A 26 -21.35 9.08 11.21
N ILE A 27 -20.02 9.23 11.24
CA ILE A 27 -19.33 10.21 12.08
C ILE A 27 -18.47 11.14 11.24
N SER A 28 -18.08 12.29 11.82
CA SER A 28 -17.12 13.19 11.19
C SER A 28 -15.82 12.48 10.81
N LYS A 29 -15.27 12.81 9.65
CA LYS A 29 -13.95 12.34 9.17
C LYS A 29 -12.83 12.50 10.19
N ASN A 30 -12.93 13.55 11.02
CA ASN A 30 -11.94 13.88 12.05
C ASN A 30 -12.30 13.35 13.45
N ALA A 31 -13.40 12.62 13.61
CA ALA A 31 -13.88 12.16 14.92
C ALA A 31 -12.83 11.34 15.67
N TYR A 32 -12.03 10.53 14.96
CA TYR A 32 -10.95 9.73 15.54
C TYR A 32 -9.94 10.57 16.33
N LYS A 33 -9.72 11.86 15.98
CA LYS A 33 -8.77 12.73 16.67
C LYS A 33 -9.14 12.97 18.15
N PHE A 34 -10.42 12.80 18.49
CA PHE A 34 -10.94 12.99 19.84
C PHE A 34 -11.05 11.67 20.63
N TRP A 35 -10.69 10.53 20.02
CA TRP A 35 -10.75 9.24 20.69
C TRP A 35 -9.55 9.05 21.62
N LYS A 36 -9.81 8.67 22.87
CA LYS A 36 -8.76 8.31 23.83
C LYS A 36 -8.06 7.03 23.35
N ASN A 37 -6.73 7.02 23.40
CA ASN A 37 -5.86 5.87 23.06
C ASN A 37 -5.95 5.34 21.62
N VAL A 38 -6.57 6.07 20.69
CA VAL A 38 -6.54 5.66 19.28
C VAL A 38 -5.12 5.73 18.72
N GLN A 39 -4.77 4.76 17.89
CA GLN A 39 -3.53 4.70 17.13
C GLN A 39 -3.88 4.96 15.67
N ALA A 40 -3.47 6.12 15.17
CA ALA A 40 -3.62 6.48 13.76
C ALA A 40 -2.26 6.39 13.06
N ALA A 41 -2.31 6.07 11.78
CA ALA A 41 -1.12 5.96 10.95
C ALA A 41 -1.37 6.53 9.55
N ARG A 42 -0.29 6.90 8.88
CA ARG A 42 -0.28 7.26 7.45
C ARG A 42 1.05 6.86 6.83
N TYR A 43 1.11 6.76 5.51
CA TYR A 43 2.39 6.79 4.81
C TYR A 43 2.94 8.22 4.71
N GLN A 44 4.26 8.33 4.59
CA GLN A 44 4.95 9.62 4.44
C GLN A 44 4.39 10.43 3.25
N GLY A 45 4.26 11.75 3.41
CA GLY A 45 3.77 12.63 2.35
C GLY A 45 2.27 12.51 2.03
N THR A 46 1.50 11.69 2.75
CA THR A 46 0.07 11.48 2.47
C THR A 46 -0.86 12.04 3.54
N ARG A 47 -2.14 12.22 3.18
CA ARG A 47 -3.24 12.60 4.10
C ARG A 47 -4.23 11.46 4.33
N VAL A 48 -3.98 10.29 3.75
CA VAL A 48 -4.81 9.09 3.94
C VAL A 48 -4.52 8.55 5.34
N ILE A 49 -5.58 8.40 6.13
CA ILE A 49 -5.47 7.97 7.53
C ILE A 49 -5.93 6.53 7.65
N PHE A 50 -5.12 5.75 8.34
CA PHE A 50 -5.39 4.40 8.77
C PHE A 50 -5.53 4.36 10.28
N LEU A 51 -6.47 3.58 10.80
CA LEU A 51 -6.64 3.37 12.23
C LEU A 51 -6.29 1.92 12.57
N ASN A 52 -5.47 1.72 13.60
CA ASN A 52 -5.19 0.36 14.07
C ASN A 52 -6.49 -0.25 14.61
N LYS A 53 -6.86 -1.43 14.10
CA LYS A 53 -8.10 -2.15 14.41
C LYS A 53 -8.30 -2.32 15.92
N LYS A 54 -7.25 -2.58 16.69
CA LYS A 54 -7.31 -2.81 18.14
C LYS A 54 -7.57 -1.52 18.95
N SER A 55 -7.29 -0.36 18.35
CA SER A 55 -7.40 0.95 19.01
C SER A 55 -8.72 1.68 18.74
N VAL A 56 -9.55 1.14 17.84
CA VAL A 56 -10.89 1.67 17.54
C VAL A 56 -11.80 1.51 18.77
N LEU A 57 -12.69 2.47 18.99
CA LEU A 57 -13.63 2.41 20.12
C LEU A 57 -14.52 1.16 20.04
N LYS A 58 -14.78 0.52 21.19
CA LYS A 58 -15.64 -0.69 21.28
C LYS A 58 -16.98 -0.53 20.55
N LYS A 59 -17.62 0.64 20.64
CA LYS A 59 -18.90 0.93 19.97
C LYS A 59 -18.84 0.83 18.45
N HIS A 60 -17.67 0.98 17.83
CA HIS A 60 -17.46 0.90 16.39
C HIS A 60 -16.73 -0.38 15.96
N GLN A 61 -16.38 -1.28 16.88
CA GLN A 61 -15.58 -2.46 16.57
C GLN A 61 -16.28 -3.40 15.58
N HIS A 62 -17.60 -3.52 15.67
CA HIS A 62 -18.41 -4.32 14.75
C HIS A 62 -18.37 -3.81 13.30
N LEU A 63 -18.04 -2.53 13.08
CA LEU A 63 -17.92 -1.95 11.73
C LEU A 63 -16.62 -2.33 11.05
N ILE A 64 -15.58 -2.73 11.80
CA ILE A 64 -14.30 -3.17 11.23
C ILE A 64 -14.50 -4.39 10.32
N GLN A 65 -15.43 -5.28 10.68
CA GLN A 65 -15.77 -6.46 9.87
C GLN A 65 -16.46 -6.10 8.55
N LYS A 66 -17.03 -4.89 8.45
CA LYS A 66 -17.63 -4.34 7.23
C LYS A 66 -16.65 -3.50 6.41
N CYS A 67 -15.50 -3.15 6.99
CA CYS A 67 -14.43 -2.51 6.24
C CYS A 67 -13.73 -3.52 5.34
N GLU A 68 -13.17 -3.02 4.24
CA GLU A 68 -12.41 -3.85 3.32
C GLU A 68 -11.14 -4.39 3.97
N ASN A 69 -10.80 -5.63 3.63
CA ASN A 69 -9.56 -6.23 4.11
C ASN A 69 -8.36 -5.70 3.31
N LEU A 70 -7.43 -5.08 4.02
CA LEU A 70 -6.19 -4.51 3.49
C LEU A 70 -4.95 -5.39 3.79
N SER A 71 -5.16 -6.65 4.18
CA SER A 71 -4.05 -7.57 4.44
C SER A 71 -3.17 -7.75 3.21
N GLY A 72 -1.86 -7.53 3.34
CA GLY A 72 -0.87 -7.53 2.26
C GLY A 72 -0.85 -6.29 1.38
N TYR A 73 -1.81 -5.36 1.55
CA TYR A 73 -1.89 -4.14 0.75
C TYR A 73 -1.09 -3.00 1.36
N VAL A 74 -0.60 -2.14 0.48
CA VAL A 74 -0.04 -0.82 0.80
C VAL A 74 -0.75 0.25 -0.04
N LEU A 75 -0.63 1.52 0.37
CA LEU A 75 -1.15 2.63 -0.41
C LEU A 75 -0.41 2.73 -1.76
N ALA A 76 -1.13 2.90 -2.87
CA ALA A 76 -0.53 2.92 -4.20
C ALA A 76 0.56 4.00 -4.36
N SER A 77 0.38 5.17 -3.75
CA SER A 77 1.43 6.21 -3.77
C SER A 77 2.68 5.80 -2.99
N ALA A 78 2.52 5.08 -1.87
CA ALA A 78 3.65 4.55 -1.10
C ALA A 78 4.37 3.44 -1.89
N PHE A 79 3.63 2.57 -2.58
CA PHE A 79 4.19 1.59 -3.50
C PHE A 79 5.03 2.24 -4.60
N CYS A 80 4.53 3.29 -5.26
CA CYS A 80 5.30 4.01 -6.29
C CYS A 80 6.56 4.66 -5.71
N SER A 81 6.47 5.29 -4.54
CA SER A 81 7.65 5.89 -3.88
C SER A 81 8.67 4.84 -3.46
N PHE A 82 8.22 3.67 -3.01
CA PHE A 82 9.09 2.56 -2.63
C PHE A 82 9.83 1.97 -3.84
N THR A 83 9.08 1.75 -4.93
CA THR A 83 9.53 1.00 -6.09
C THR A 83 10.09 1.83 -7.23
N THR A 84 10.16 3.16 -7.07
CA THR A 84 10.49 4.13 -8.13
C THR A 84 9.55 4.11 -9.35
N LEU A 85 8.50 3.28 -9.34
CA LEU A 85 7.55 3.15 -10.45
C LEU A 85 6.72 4.43 -10.61
N ALA A 86 6.64 4.95 -11.83
CA ALA A 86 5.80 6.11 -12.12
C ALA A 86 4.31 5.77 -11.89
N PRO A 87 3.52 6.63 -11.20
CA PRO A 87 2.10 6.36 -10.92
C PRO A 87 1.22 6.12 -12.15
N SER A 88 1.64 6.60 -13.33
CA SER A 88 0.98 6.34 -14.61
C SER A 88 0.86 4.85 -14.93
N HIS A 89 1.75 4.00 -14.41
CA HIS A 89 1.69 2.55 -14.56
C HIS A 89 0.54 1.90 -13.76
N LEU A 90 0.00 2.59 -12.75
CA LEU A 90 -1.13 2.12 -11.93
C LEU A 90 -2.48 2.61 -12.45
N VAL A 91 -2.53 3.13 -13.68
CA VAL A 91 -3.73 3.63 -14.34
C VAL A 91 -4.09 2.68 -15.49
N GLU A 92 -5.24 2.01 -15.37
CA GLU A 92 -5.68 0.96 -16.30
C GLU A 92 -5.70 1.43 -17.77
N LYS A 93 -6.28 2.60 -18.04
CA LYS A 93 -6.37 3.17 -19.41
C LYS A 93 -5.02 3.42 -20.08
N ASN A 94 -3.92 3.45 -19.33
CA ASN A 94 -2.57 3.59 -19.89
C ASN A 94 -2.02 2.25 -20.42
N ASN A 95 -2.75 1.14 -20.23
CA ASN A 95 -2.46 -0.18 -20.77
C ASN A 95 -1.03 -0.68 -20.48
N SER A 96 -0.49 -0.32 -19.31
CA SER A 96 0.84 -0.76 -18.93
C SER A 96 0.84 -2.26 -18.64
N GLN A 97 1.84 -3.00 -19.14
CA GLN A 97 1.92 -4.44 -18.88
C GLN A 97 2.07 -4.77 -17.39
N ILE A 98 2.72 -3.90 -16.62
CA ILE A 98 2.86 -4.10 -15.17
C ILE A 98 1.51 -4.02 -14.45
N TYR A 99 0.56 -3.24 -14.96
CA TYR A 99 -0.78 -3.13 -14.38
C TYR A 99 -1.47 -4.49 -14.30
N LYS A 100 -1.24 -5.36 -15.29
CA LYS A 100 -1.86 -6.69 -15.40
C LYS A 100 -1.34 -7.71 -14.39
N ILE A 101 -0.14 -7.49 -13.84
CA ILE A 101 0.48 -8.40 -12.86
C ILE A 101 0.35 -7.88 -11.42
N LEU A 102 -0.06 -6.63 -11.24
CA LEU A 102 -0.30 -6.05 -9.93
C LEU A 102 -1.77 -6.29 -9.54
N ASP A 103 -1.97 -6.81 -8.34
CA ASP A 103 -3.28 -6.83 -7.70
C ASP A 103 -3.56 -5.44 -7.11
N ILE A 104 -4.45 -4.71 -7.78
CA ILE A 104 -4.82 -3.33 -7.48
C ILE A 104 -6.29 -3.30 -7.09
N LYS A 105 -6.60 -2.58 -6.00
CA LYS A 105 -7.99 -2.29 -5.62
C LYS A 105 -8.18 -0.81 -5.30
N GLU A 106 -9.41 -0.34 -5.38
CA GLU A 106 -9.79 1.03 -5.00
C GLU A 106 -10.94 1.03 -4.01
N ILE A 107 -10.79 1.77 -2.91
CA ILE A 107 -11.76 1.84 -1.81
C ILE A 107 -11.96 3.31 -1.46
N CYS A 108 -13.21 3.79 -1.57
CA CYS A 108 -13.55 5.19 -1.28
C CYS A 108 -12.65 6.20 -2.04
N GLY A 109 -12.29 5.91 -3.29
CA GLY A 109 -11.40 6.77 -4.10
C GLY A 109 -9.91 6.65 -3.76
N VAL A 110 -9.52 5.69 -2.92
CA VAL A 110 -8.12 5.46 -2.51
C VAL A 110 -7.64 4.15 -3.12
N LYS A 111 -6.56 4.21 -3.91
CA LYS A 111 -5.97 3.07 -4.60
C LYS A 111 -4.91 2.37 -3.76
N PHE A 112 -4.91 1.04 -3.81
CA PHE A 112 -3.99 0.17 -3.08
C PHE A 112 -3.37 -0.84 -4.04
N VAL A 113 -2.17 -1.31 -3.68
CA VAL A 113 -1.45 -2.38 -4.38
C VAL A 113 -1.16 -3.48 -3.37
N ASN A 114 -1.42 -4.74 -3.74
CA ASN A 114 -1.07 -5.90 -2.93
C ASN A 114 0.43 -6.17 -3.03
N LEU A 115 1.22 -5.47 -2.22
CA LEU A 115 2.67 -5.62 -2.21
C LEU A 115 3.08 -7.02 -1.77
N LYS A 116 2.32 -7.65 -0.86
CA LYS A 116 2.58 -9.04 -0.46
C LYS A 116 2.46 -9.99 -1.65
N ALA A 117 1.37 -9.92 -2.41
CA ALA A 117 1.20 -10.74 -3.62
C ALA A 117 2.27 -10.45 -4.67
N PHE A 118 2.76 -9.21 -4.76
CA PHE A 118 3.86 -8.86 -5.66
C PHE A 118 5.19 -9.49 -5.21
N TYR A 119 5.51 -9.50 -3.91
CA TYR A 119 6.66 -10.26 -3.41
C TYR A 119 6.53 -11.76 -3.65
N ASP A 120 5.34 -12.32 -3.42
CA ASP A 120 5.07 -13.75 -3.64
C ASP A 120 5.26 -14.13 -5.12
N LEU A 121 4.81 -13.27 -6.05
CA LEU A 121 5.06 -13.42 -7.49
C LEU A 121 6.56 -13.44 -7.83
N LEU A 122 7.34 -12.60 -7.17
CA LEU A 122 8.80 -12.49 -7.35
C LEU A 122 9.58 -13.59 -6.62
N LYS A 123 8.92 -14.36 -5.74
CA LYS A 123 9.54 -15.32 -4.82
C LYS A 123 10.62 -14.67 -3.94
N LEU A 124 10.34 -13.47 -3.45
CA LEU A 124 11.22 -12.71 -2.56
C LEU A 124 10.66 -12.69 -1.13
N ASP A 125 11.56 -12.60 -0.16
CA ASP A 125 11.20 -12.26 1.23
C ASP A 125 10.69 -10.80 1.29
N TYR A 126 9.80 -10.52 2.24
CA TYR A 126 9.16 -9.21 2.40
C TYR A 126 10.10 -8.16 3.03
N ASN A 127 11.27 -8.57 3.51
CA ASN A 127 12.29 -7.68 4.04
C ASN A 127 13.15 -6.98 2.97
N TYR A 128 13.10 -7.44 1.71
CA TYR A 128 13.85 -6.81 0.62
C TYR A 128 13.33 -5.43 0.28
N ASN A 129 14.22 -4.50 -0.07
CA ASN A 129 13.83 -3.27 -0.74
C ASN A 129 13.84 -3.52 -2.24
N ILE A 130 12.74 -3.23 -2.93
CA ILE A 130 12.59 -3.47 -4.37
C ILE A 130 12.46 -2.14 -5.13
N TYR A 131 13.03 -2.06 -6.33
CA TYR A 131 12.85 -0.95 -7.28
C TYR A 131 12.55 -1.50 -8.67
N ILE A 132 11.82 -0.72 -9.47
CA ILE A 132 11.26 -1.15 -10.75
C ILE A 132 11.69 -0.17 -11.83
N GLU A 133 12.47 -0.66 -12.79
CA GLU A 133 12.94 0.13 -13.91
C GLU A 133 12.85 -0.64 -15.22
N LYS A 134 13.09 0.05 -16.34
CA LYS A 134 13.27 -0.67 -17.61
C LYS A 134 14.53 -1.52 -17.53
N CYS A 135 14.47 -2.73 -18.06
CA CYS A 135 15.57 -3.69 -18.00
C CYS A 135 16.88 -3.16 -18.60
N HIS A 136 16.83 -2.24 -19.56
CA HIS A 136 18.03 -1.66 -20.18
C HIS A 136 18.76 -0.64 -19.29
N PHE A 137 18.19 -0.22 -18.15
CA PHE A 137 18.87 0.64 -17.17
C PHE A 137 19.74 -0.13 -16.17
N PHE A 138 19.48 -1.42 -16.00
CA PHE A 138 20.25 -2.29 -15.10
C PHE A 138 21.66 -2.53 -15.65
N SER A 139 22.67 -2.42 -14.79
CA SER A 139 24.07 -2.55 -15.19
C SER A 139 24.39 -3.95 -15.72
N PRO A 140 25.07 -4.07 -16.88
CA PRO A 140 25.59 -5.34 -17.36
C PRO A 140 26.87 -5.78 -16.63
N THR A 141 27.66 -4.83 -16.10
CA THR A 141 28.96 -5.09 -15.47
C THR A 141 29.24 -4.07 -14.34
N PRO A 142 29.32 -4.49 -13.06
CA PRO A 142 28.95 -5.82 -12.57
C PRO A 142 27.48 -6.11 -12.87
N LEU A 143 27.16 -7.38 -13.14
CA LEU A 143 25.80 -7.79 -13.46
C LEU A 143 24.88 -7.49 -12.28
N GLU A 144 23.98 -6.53 -12.47
CA GLU A 144 23.04 -6.13 -11.44
C GLU A 144 21.95 -7.20 -11.23
N LYS A 145 21.69 -7.54 -9.97
CA LYS A 145 20.71 -8.57 -9.60
C LYS A 145 19.31 -8.06 -9.94
N ARG A 146 18.60 -8.80 -10.81
CA ARG A 146 17.28 -8.41 -11.29
C ARG A 146 16.36 -9.59 -11.60
N ILE A 147 15.06 -9.35 -11.52
CA ILE A 147 14.00 -10.25 -11.97
C ILE A 147 13.24 -9.55 -13.09
N LYS A 148 13.21 -10.15 -14.28
CA LYS A 148 12.43 -9.62 -15.41
C LYS A 148 10.94 -9.91 -15.17
N ILE A 149 10.10 -8.88 -15.19
CA ILE A 149 8.65 -8.99 -14.89
C ILE A 149 7.75 -8.73 -16.08
N THR A 150 8.24 -8.01 -17.09
CA THR A 150 7.58 -7.82 -18.38
C THR A 150 8.63 -7.87 -19.48
N GLU A 151 8.23 -7.70 -20.75
CA GLU A 151 9.19 -7.63 -21.87
C GLU A 151 10.28 -6.57 -21.67
N SER A 152 9.92 -5.44 -21.04
CA SER A 152 10.78 -4.26 -20.91
C SER A 152 11.09 -3.83 -19.48
N MET A 153 10.40 -4.36 -18.46
CA MET A 153 10.55 -3.95 -17.05
C MET A 153 11.18 -5.06 -16.21
N CYS A 154 12.05 -4.64 -15.29
CA CYS A 154 12.81 -5.48 -14.39
C CYS A 154 12.68 -4.93 -12.96
N VAL A 155 12.75 -5.83 -11.98
CA VAL A 155 12.79 -5.52 -10.55
C VAL A 155 14.19 -5.76 -10.04
N GLY A 156 14.82 -4.74 -9.49
CA GLY A 156 16.03 -4.86 -8.69
C GLY A 156 15.71 -4.87 -7.22
N TYR A 157 16.62 -5.41 -6.40
CA TYR A 157 16.37 -5.57 -4.97
C TYR A 157 17.65 -5.71 -4.14
N TYR A 158 17.59 -5.27 -2.89
CA TYR A 158 18.70 -5.31 -1.92
C TYR A 158 18.21 -5.46 -0.48
#